data_AF-A0A377CW89-F1
#
_entry.id   AF-A0A377CW89-F1
#
_cell.length_a   1.000
_cell.length_b   1.000
_cell.length_c   1.000
_cell.angle_alpha   90.00
_cell.angle_beta   90.00
_cell.angle_gamma   90.00
#
_symmetry.space_group_name_H-M   'P 1'
#
loop_
_entity.id
_entity.type
_entity.pdbx_description
1 polymer ?
#
loop_
_entity_poly.entity_id
_entity_poly.type
_entity_poly.pdbx_seq_one_letter_code
_entity_poly.pdbx_strand_id
1 'polypeptide(L)'
;MHLILISAGTVKGNPAIPGVYDVSVYVNDQPIINQSITFVAIEGKKNAQACITLKNLLQFHINSPDINNEKAVLLARDETLGNCLNLTEIIPQASVRYDVNDQRLDIDVPQAWVMKNYQNYVDPSLWENGINAAMLSYNLNGYHSETPGRKNESIYAAFNGGMI
;
A
#
# COMPACT_ATOMS: atom_id res chain seq x y z
N MET A 1 44.71 0.30 -23.69
CA MET A 1 43.94 1.22 -22.84
C MET A 1 42.76 0.43 -22.28
N HIS A 2 42.95 -0.21 -21.11
CA HIS A 2 41.94 -1.04 -20.46
C HIS A 2 41.08 -0.14 -19.56
N LEU A 3 39.78 -0.03 -19.85
CA LEU A 3 38.82 0.52 -18.90
C LEU A 3 38.48 -0.58 -17.89
N ILE A 4 38.83 -0.37 -16.63
CA ILE A 4 38.36 -1.19 -15.52
C ILE A 4 36.98 -0.67 -15.14
N LEU A 5 35.94 -1.46 -15.44
CA LEU A 5 34.61 -1.28 -14.87
C LEU A 5 34.69 -1.53 -13.37
N ILE A 6 34.48 -0.49 -12.56
CA ILE A 6 34.29 -0.66 -11.12
C ILE A 6 32.89 -1.23 -10.95
N SER A 7 32.80 -2.54 -10.67
CA SER A 7 31.58 -3.15 -10.16
C SER A 7 31.27 -2.53 -8.81
N ALA A 8 30.12 -1.86 -8.71
CA ALA A 8 29.60 -1.38 -7.44
C ALA A 8 29.40 -2.59 -6.51
N GLY A 9 30.17 -2.62 -5.43
CA GLY A 9 30.10 -3.65 -4.41
C GLY A 9 28.72 -3.69 -3.79
N THR A 10 28.14 -4.88 -3.72
CA THR A 10 26.93 -5.15 -2.93
C THR A 10 27.27 -4.96 -1.46
N VAL A 11 26.86 -3.82 -0.90
CA VAL A 11 26.79 -3.62 0.54
C VAL A 11 25.84 -4.68 1.07
N LYS A 12 26.36 -5.68 1.80
CA LYS A 12 25.53 -6.61 2.57
C LYS A 12 24.92 -5.81 3.71
N GLY A 13 23.78 -5.17 3.43
CA GLY A 13 22.96 -4.48 4.41
C GLY A 13 22.58 -5.42 5.54
N ASN A 14 22.26 -4.84 6.69
CA ASN A 14 21.87 -5.58 7.89
C ASN A 14 20.76 -6.60 7.54
N PRO A 15 20.87 -7.86 8.00
CA PRO A 15 19.85 -8.85 7.73
C PRO A 15 18.52 -8.42 8.38
N ALA A 16 17.47 -8.28 7.57
CA ALA A 16 16.13 -8.07 8.09
C ALA A 16 15.69 -9.32 8.86
N ILE A 17 15.14 -9.10 10.06
CA ILE A 17 14.55 -10.14 10.90
C ILE A 17 13.06 -10.26 10.50
N PRO A 18 12.42 -11.43 10.63
CA PRO A 18 10.98 -11.55 10.39
C PRO A 18 10.18 -10.63 11.33
N GLY A 19 9.21 -9.91 10.78
CA GLY A 19 8.44 -8.91 11.51
C GLY A 19 7.64 -8.00 10.58
N VAL A 20 6.88 -7.07 11.13
CA VAL A 20 6.17 -6.04 10.36
C VAL A 20 6.97 -4.75 10.44
N TYR A 21 7.22 -4.12 9.29
CA TYR A 21 8.01 -2.90 9.17
C TYR A 21 7.25 -1.88 8.34
N ASP A 22 7.24 -0.62 8.80
CA ASP A 22 6.82 0.50 7.97
C ASP A 22 7.93 0.79 6.96
N VAL A 23 7.59 0.70 5.67
CA VAL A 23 8.57 0.83 4.60
C VAL A 23 8.11 1.83 3.55
N SER A 24 9.06 2.62 3.06
CA SER A 24 8.89 3.44 1.86
C SER A 24 9.15 2.58 0.63
N VAL A 25 8.12 2.37 -0.18
CA VAL A 25 8.19 1.52 -1.37
C VAL A 25 8.53 2.35 -2.60
N TYR A 26 9.59 1.92 -3.28
CA TYR A 26 10.06 2.48 -4.54
C TYR A 26 9.97 1.42 -5.64
N VAL A 27 9.46 1.81 -6.82
CA VAL A 27 9.43 0.96 -8.01
C VAL A 27 10.25 1.64 -9.10
N ASN A 28 11.31 0.97 -9.59
CA ASN A 28 12.25 1.55 -10.55
C ASN A 28 12.72 2.96 -10.14
N ASP A 29 13.20 3.09 -8.90
CA ASP A 29 13.62 4.36 -8.25
C ASP A 29 12.54 5.44 -8.08
N GLN A 30 11.28 5.17 -8.41
CA GLN A 30 10.17 6.11 -8.20
C GLN A 30 9.44 5.82 -6.89
N PRO A 31 9.21 6.83 -6.02
CA PRO A 31 8.44 6.64 -4.80
C PRO A 31 6.97 6.35 -5.13
N ILE A 32 6.43 5.25 -4.61
CA ILE A 32 5.04 4.86 -4.84
C ILE A 32 4.18 5.11 -3.59
N ILE A 33 4.53 4.49 -2.46
CA ILE A 33 3.70 4.53 -1.24
C ILE A 33 4.53 4.19 -0.01
N ASN A 34 4.10 4.69 1.16
CA ASN A 34 4.58 4.24 2.46
C ASN A 34 3.53 3.32 3.08
N GLN A 35 3.89 2.10 3.45
CA GLN A 35 2.97 1.17 4.10
C GLN A 35 3.70 0.14 4.95
N SER A 36 2.97 -0.49 5.88
CA SER A 36 3.49 -1.60 6.66
C SER A 36 3.56 -2.88 5.80
N ILE A 37 4.73 -3.49 5.71
CA ILE A 37 4.96 -4.76 5.01
C ILE A 37 5.45 -5.82 5.99
N THR A 38 4.93 -7.04 5.85
CA THR A 38 5.39 -8.18 6.64
C THR A 38 6.61 -8.81 5.98
N PHE A 39 7.66 -9.05 6.76
CA PHE A 39 8.86 -9.76 6.35
C PHE A 39 8.85 -11.17 6.94
N VAL A 40 9.09 -12.17 6.10
CA VAL A 40 9.05 -13.60 6.46
C VAL A 40 10.40 -14.25 6.29
N ALA A 41 10.73 -15.18 7.19
CA ALA A 41 11.90 -16.03 7.01
C ALA A 41 11.64 -17.03 5.87
N ILE A 42 12.59 -17.15 4.96
CA ILE A 42 12.56 -18.15 3.88
C ILE A 42 13.74 -19.10 4.10
N GLU A 43 13.48 -20.40 4.05
CA GLU A 43 14.52 -21.42 4.21
C GLU A 43 15.65 -21.22 3.20
N GLY A 44 16.90 -21.31 3.66
CA GLY A 44 18.08 -21.11 2.83
C GLY A 44 18.50 -19.66 2.57
N LYS A 45 17.71 -18.65 3.00
CA LYS A 45 18.10 -17.23 2.95
C LYS A 45 18.39 -16.69 4.35
N LYS A 46 19.49 -15.95 4.50
CA LYS A 46 19.86 -15.30 5.77
C LYS A 46 19.04 -14.06 6.10
N ASN A 47 18.40 -13.46 5.09
CA ASN A 47 17.61 -12.23 5.24
C ASN A 47 16.13 -12.59 5.09
N ALA A 48 15.28 -12.03 5.95
CA ALA A 48 13.84 -12.10 5.76
C ALA A 48 13.46 -11.40 4.44
N GLN A 49 12.47 -11.95 3.75
CA GLN A 49 11.97 -11.41 2.49
C GLN A 49 10.65 -10.68 2.73
N ALA A 50 10.47 -9.54 2.05
CA ALA A 50 9.20 -8.84 2.04
C ALA A 50 8.11 -9.75 1.45
N CYS A 51 7.04 -9.97 2.20
CA CYS A 51 5.84 -10.66 1.74
C CYS A 51 5.04 -9.68 0.89
N ILE A 52 5.15 -9.81 -0.43
CA ILE A 52 4.38 -9.00 -1.38
C ILE A 52 3.18 -9.81 -1.81
N THR A 53 1.98 -9.31 -1.54
CA THR A 53 0.73 -9.95 -1.98
C THR A 53 0.29 -9.42 -3.34
N LEU A 54 -0.74 -10.05 -3.93
CA LEU A 54 -1.38 -9.53 -5.14
C LEU A 54 -1.93 -8.10 -4.94
N LYS A 55 -2.55 -7.83 -3.78
CA LYS A 55 -3.04 -6.48 -3.43
C LYS A 55 -1.88 -5.47 -3.41
N ASN A 56 -0.71 -5.88 -2.92
CA ASN A 56 0.47 -5.01 -2.93
C ASN A 56 0.98 -4.76 -4.34
N LEU A 57 1.04 -5.77 -5.22
CA LEU A 57 1.46 -5.60 -6.62
C LEU A 57 0.60 -4.54 -7.35
N LEU A 58 -0.72 -4.62 -7.19
CA LEU A 58 -1.65 -3.65 -7.78
C LEU A 58 -1.44 -2.23 -7.22
N GLN A 59 -1.24 -2.10 -5.90
CA GLN A 59 -0.90 -0.81 -5.28
C GLN A 59 0.45 -0.26 -5.74
N PHE A 60 1.39 -1.13 -6.09
CA PHE A 60 2.69 -0.76 -6.62
C PHE A 60 2.68 -0.44 -8.11
N HIS A 61 1.50 -0.49 -8.75
CA HIS A 61 1.33 -0.33 -10.19
C HIS A 61 2.16 -1.35 -10.99
N ILE A 62 2.29 -2.57 -10.45
CA ILE A 62 2.93 -3.69 -11.13
C ILE A 62 1.80 -4.61 -11.61
N ASN A 63 1.73 -4.81 -12.91
CA ASN A 63 0.75 -5.68 -13.53
C ASN A 63 0.98 -7.10 -13.01
N SER A 64 -0.09 -7.77 -12.58
CA SER A 64 0.02 -9.12 -12.08
C SER A 64 0.26 -10.08 -13.25
N PRO A 65 1.40 -10.78 -13.31
CA PRO A 65 1.53 -12.01 -14.07
C PRO A 65 0.47 -13.06 -13.71
N ASP A 66 0.27 -14.02 -14.61
CA ASP A 66 -0.55 -15.20 -14.40
C ASP A 66 -0.03 -15.98 -13.18
N ILE A 67 -0.76 -15.93 -12.07
CA ILE A 67 -0.39 -16.55 -10.77
C ILE A 67 -0.76 -18.04 -10.73
N ASN A 68 -1.16 -18.62 -11.87
CA ASN A 68 -1.58 -20.01 -11.99
C ASN A 68 -0.45 -21.04 -11.83
N ASN A 69 0.77 -20.60 -11.53
CA ASN A 69 1.94 -21.46 -11.35
C ASN A 69 2.24 -21.65 -9.86
N GLU A 70 2.36 -22.90 -9.39
CA GLU A 70 2.65 -23.24 -7.99
C GLU A 70 3.96 -22.60 -7.48
N LYS A 71 4.89 -22.25 -8.39
CA LYS A 71 6.15 -21.56 -8.07
C LYS A 71 5.99 -20.05 -7.77
N ALA A 72 4.81 -19.49 -8.02
CA ALA A 72 4.53 -18.09 -7.77
C ALA A 72 4.38 -17.77 -6.27
N VAL A 73 4.05 -18.76 -5.45
CA VAL A 73 3.80 -18.55 -4.02
C VAL A 73 5.07 -18.82 -3.22
N LEU A 74 5.65 -17.78 -2.61
CA LEU A 74 6.73 -17.91 -1.62
C LEU A 74 6.25 -18.59 -0.34
N LEU A 75 5.07 -18.20 0.12
CA LEU A 75 4.48 -18.67 1.35
C LEU A 75 2.97 -18.54 1.25
N ALA A 76 2.28 -19.67 1.36
CA ALA A 76 0.83 -19.69 1.49
C ALA A 76 0.46 -19.11 2.86
N ARG A 77 -0.51 -18.20 2.89
CA ARG A 77 -1.06 -17.57 4.09
C ARG A 77 -2.58 -17.68 4.04
N ASP A 78 -3.24 -17.40 5.16
CA ASP A 78 -4.70 -17.36 5.21
C ASP A 78 -5.28 -16.37 4.18
N GLU A 79 -6.53 -16.62 3.76
CA GLU A 79 -7.28 -15.78 2.80
C GLU A 79 -7.29 -14.29 3.19
N THR A 80 -7.20 -14.00 4.50
CA THR A 80 -7.22 -12.63 5.03
C THR A 80 -5.91 -11.87 4.82
N LEU A 81 -4.77 -12.56 4.80
CA LEU A 81 -3.44 -11.95 4.67
C LEU A 81 -2.94 -11.99 3.23
N GLY A 82 -3.46 -12.90 2.39
CA GLY A 82 -3.03 -13.09 1.02
C GLY A 82 -1.68 -13.81 0.93
N ASN A 83 -1.54 -14.65 -0.10
CA ASN A 83 -0.30 -15.40 -0.34
C ASN A 83 0.88 -14.46 -0.60
N CYS A 84 2.03 -14.75 0.02
CA CYS A 84 3.28 -14.05 -0.29
C CYS A 84 3.78 -14.52 -1.65
N LEU A 85 4.02 -13.60 -2.57
CA LEU A 85 4.41 -13.87 -3.95
C LEU A 85 5.92 -13.74 -4.16
N ASN A 86 6.48 -14.64 -4.98
CA ASN A 86 7.90 -14.61 -5.35
C ASN A 86 8.13 -13.72 -6.56
N LEU A 87 8.27 -12.41 -6.37
CA LEU A 87 8.42 -11.48 -7.50
C LEU A 87 9.53 -11.89 -8.49
N THR A 88 10.66 -12.40 -8.01
CA THR A 88 11.78 -12.81 -8.88
C THR A 88 11.48 -14.05 -9.72
N GLU A 89 10.62 -14.97 -9.26
CA GLU A 89 10.18 -16.13 -10.05
C GLU A 89 9.04 -15.77 -11.01
N ILE A 90 8.12 -14.90 -10.58
CA ILE A 90 6.92 -14.60 -11.36
C ILE A 90 7.22 -13.55 -12.45
N ILE A 91 8.11 -12.60 -12.17
CA ILE A 91 8.54 -11.58 -13.12
C ILE A 91 10.03 -11.80 -13.41
N PRO A 92 10.37 -12.31 -14.62
CA PRO A 92 11.77 -12.45 -15.02
C PRO A 92 12.51 -11.12 -14.93
N GLN A 93 13.72 -11.14 -14.39
CA GLN A 93 14.56 -9.95 -14.19
C GLN A 93 14.02 -8.94 -13.17
N ALA A 94 13.06 -9.32 -12.33
CA ALA A 94 12.67 -8.50 -11.18
C ALA A 94 13.64 -8.68 -10.00
N SER A 95 13.99 -7.58 -9.34
CA SER A 95 14.73 -7.60 -8.08
C SER A 95 13.99 -6.85 -6.98
N VAL A 96 14.08 -7.39 -5.77
CA VAL A 96 13.54 -6.76 -4.57
C VAL A 96 14.68 -6.61 -3.58
N ARG A 97 14.95 -5.37 -3.15
CA ARG A 97 15.98 -5.03 -2.19
C ARG A 97 15.38 -4.20 -1.06
N TYR A 98 15.64 -4.62 0.17
CA TYR A 98 15.24 -3.86 1.35
C TYR A 98 16.48 -3.30 2.04
N ASP A 99 16.51 -1.99 2.24
CA ASP A 99 17.47 -1.32 3.10
C ASP A 99 16.85 -1.08 4.47
N VAL A 100 17.37 -1.78 5.47
CA VAL A 100 16.91 -1.69 6.86
C VAL A 100 17.19 -0.32 7.48
N ASN A 101 18.26 0.36 7.06
CA ASN A 101 18.66 1.64 7.66
C ASN A 101 17.72 2.76 7.22
N ASP A 102 17.37 2.77 5.94
CA ASP A 102 16.49 3.78 5.34
C ASP A 102 15.01 3.37 5.34
N GLN A 103 14.70 2.18 5.85
CA GLN A 103 13.36 1.56 5.78
C GLN A 103 12.80 1.60 4.36
N ARG A 104 13.67 1.37 3.37
CA ARG A 104 13.38 1.56 1.95
C ARG A 104 13.30 0.22 1.25
N LEU A 105 12.18 -0.03 0.58
CA LEU A 105 11.98 -1.22 -0.26
C LEU A 105 12.06 -0.81 -1.73
N ASP A 106 13.17 -1.15 -2.38
CA ASP A 106 13.37 -0.99 -3.81
C ASP A 106 12.87 -2.23 -4.55
N ILE A 107 12.01 -2.02 -5.54
CA ILE A 107 11.49 -3.04 -6.44
C ILE A 107 11.83 -2.63 -7.87
N ASP A 108 12.72 -3.36 -8.52
CA ASP A 108 13.04 -3.17 -9.93
C ASP A 108 12.27 -4.19 -10.76
N VAL A 109 11.55 -3.72 -11.76
CA VAL A 109 10.76 -4.57 -12.67
C VAL A 109 10.89 -4.09 -14.11
N PRO A 110 10.91 -5.00 -15.10
CA PRO A 110 10.89 -4.60 -16.51
C PRO A 110 9.65 -3.76 -16.84
N GLN A 111 9.83 -2.75 -17.68
CA GLN A 111 8.78 -1.79 -18.03
C GLN A 111 7.52 -2.42 -18.64
N ALA A 112 7.62 -3.63 -19.22
CA ALA A 112 6.47 -4.39 -19.73
C ALA A 112 5.47 -4.79 -18.62
N TRP A 113 5.93 -4.87 -17.38
CA TRP A 113 5.13 -5.23 -16.20
C TRP A 113 4.69 -4.02 -15.39
N VAL A 114 5.17 -2.82 -15.70
CA VAL A 114 4.72 -1.60 -15.04
C VAL A 114 3.40 -1.18 -15.67
N MET A 115 2.37 -1.02 -14.84
CA MET A 115 1.08 -0.51 -15.29
C MET A 115 1.27 0.94 -15.74
N LYS A 116 0.93 1.21 -16.99
CA LYS A 116 0.83 2.57 -17.52
C LYS A 116 -0.40 3.25 -16.92
N ASN A 117 -0.27 3.80 -15.71
CA ASN A 117 -1.39 4.48 -15.09
C ASN A 117 -1.52 5.92 -15.61
N TYR A 118 -2.72 6.24 -16.12
CA TYR A 118 -3.27 7.59 -16.11
C TYR A 118 -3.26 8.07 -14.65
N GLN A 119 -2.67 9.23 -14.36
CA GLN A 119 -2.39 9.75 -13.01
C GLN A 119 -3.55 9.76 -11.99
N ASN A 120 -4.80 9.43 -12.38
CA ASN A 120 -6.01 9.53 -11.56
C ASN A 120 -6.87 8.24 -11.55
N TYR A 121 -6.37 7.09 -11.99
CA TYR A 121 -7.13 5.83 -11.94
C TYR A 121 -6.71 5.00 -10.72
N VAL A 122 -7.69 4.59 -9.91
CA VAL A 122 -7.51 3.66 -8.79
C VAL A 122 -8.34 2.42 -9.09
N ASP A 123 -7.72 1.26 -9.03
CA ASP A 123 -8.42 -0.01 -9.27
C ASP A 123 -9.50 -0.25 -8.19
N PRO A 124 -10.76 -0.56 -8.57
CA PRO A 124 -11.83 -0.83 -7.62
C PRO A 124 -11.54 -1.98 -6.64
N SER A 125 -10.66 -2.93 -6.99
CA SER A 125 -10.24 -4.00 -6.08
C SER A 125 -9.43 -3.53 -4.87
N LEU A 126 -8.89 -2.31 -4.92
CA LEU A 126 -8.16 -1.70 -3.81
C LEU A 126 -9.08 -0.98 -2.81
N TRP A 127 -10.38 -0.86 -3.11
CA TRP A 127 -11.31 -0.17 -2.24
C TRP A 127 -11.64 -1.03 -1.02
N GLU A 128 -11.51 -0.42 0.17
CA GLU A 128 -11.97 -1.05 1.41
C GLU A 128 -13.44 -0.74 1.60
N ASN A 129 -14.25 -1.75 1.94
CA ASN A 129 -15.70 -1.64 2.08
C ASN A 129 -16.15 -0.82 3.33
N GLY A 130 -15.26 -0.04 3.93
CA GLY A 130 -15.52 0.70 5.16
C GLY A 130 -15.91 -0.23 6.32
N ILE A 131 -16.43 0.38 7.38
CA ILE A 131 -17.01 -0.33 8.52
C ILE A 131 -18.48 0.06 8.64
N ASN A 132 -19.31 -0.87 9.14
CA ASN A 132 -20.70 -0.55 9.43
C ASN A 132 -20.77 0.53 10.51
N ALA A 133 -21.45 1.64 10.21
CA ALA A 133 -21.53 2.78 11.11
C ALA A 133 -22.87 3.49 11.01
N ALA A 134 -23.35 4.00 12.15
CA ALA A 134 -24.48 4.91 12.22
C ALA A 134 -23.98 6.33 12.51
N MET A 135 -24.48 7.30 11.77
CA MET A 135 -24.14 8.71 11.92
C MET A 135 -25.38 9.52 12.31
N LEU A 136 -25.21 10.44 13.25
CA LEU A 136 -26.23 11.42 13.63
C LEU A 136 -25.61 12.81 13.63
N SER A 137 -26.19 13.71 12.83
CA SER A 137 -25.86 15.13 12.82
C SER A 137 -27.04 15.93 13.34
N TYR A 138 -26.76 17.02 14.05
CA TYR A 138 -27.77 17.93 14.56
C TYR A 138 -27.40 19.37 14.19
N ASN A 139 -28.42 20.20 13.95
CA ASN A 139 -28.27 21.61 13.64
C ASN A 139 -29.32 22.41 14.42
N LEU A 140 -28.88 23.39 15.20
CA LEU A 140 -29.73 24.24 16.02
C LEU A 140 -29.52 25.69 15.60
N ASN A 141 -30.59 26.39 15.20
CA ASN A 141 -30.56 27.81 14.87
C ASN A 141 -31.55 28.57 15.75
N GLY A 142 -31.12 29.72 16.28
CA GLY A 142 -31.98 30.66 16.97
C GLY A 142 -32.09 31.96 16.17
N TYR A 143 -33.29 32.49 16.06
CA TYR A 143 -33.58 33.79 15.49
C TYR A 143 -34.21 34.68 16.57
N HIS A 144 -33.67 35.88 16.74
CA HIS A 144 -34.20 36.91 17.63
C HIS A 144 -34.27 38.23 16.86
N SER A 145 -35.40 38.90 16.94
CA SER A 145 -35.64 40.18 16.29
C SER A 145 -36.45 41.09 17.21
N GLU A 146 -36.00 42.33 17.37
CA GLU A 146 -36.63 43.34 18.21
C GLU A 146 -36.87 44.63 17.42
N THR A 147 -38.12 45.08 17.42
CA THR A 147 -38.60 46.32 16.81
C THR A 147 -39.40 47.07 17.88
N PRO A 148 -39.47 48.42 17.89
CA PRO A 148 -40.24 49.14 18.90
C PRO A 148 -41.69 48.63 19.01
N GLY A 149 -42.04 48.04 20.16
CA GLY A 149 -43.35 47.44 20.42
C GLY A 149 -43.55 45.99 19.96
N ARG A 150 -42.54 45.31 19.39
CA ARG A 150 -42.60 43.90 18.98
C ARG A 150 -41.28 43.17 19.17
N LYS A 151 -41.34 42.01 19.80
CA LYS A 151 -40.23 41.07 19.95
C LYS A 151 -40.62 39.74 19.33
N ASN A 152 -39.76 39.19 18.47
CA ASN A 152 -39.98 37.88 17.84
C ASN A 152 -38.77 36.97 18.07
N GLU A 153 -39.03 35.79 18.60
CA GLU A 153 -38.01 34.77 18.85
C GLU A 153 -38.46 33.47 18.18
N SER A 154 -37.53 32.77 17.56
CA SER A 154 -37.80 31.49 16.91
C SER A 154 -36.58 30.59 17.06
N ILE A 155 -36.82 29.31 17.31
CA ILE A 155 -35.77 28.29 17.40
C ILE A 155 -36.09 27.17 16.43
N TYR A 156 -35.08 26.73 15.70
CA TYR A 156 -35.16 25.68 14.71
C TYR A 156 -34.13 24.61 15.03
N ALA A 157 -34.58 23.36 15.05
CA ALA A 157 -33.74 22.19 15.25
C ALA A 157 -33.93 21.23 14.07
N ALA A 158 -32.82 20.74 13.51
CA ALA A 158 -32.81 19.72 12.49
C ALA A 158 -31.86 18.59 12.90
N PHE A 159 -32.27 17.35 12.61
CA PHE A 159 -31.49 16.14 12.88
C PHE A 159 -31.41 15.34 11.59
N ASN A 160 -30.20 14.98 11.14
CA ASN A 160 -30.00 14.09 10.00
C ASN A 160 -29.25 12.84 10.46
N GLY A 161 -29.87 11.68 10.27
CA GLY A 161 -29.27 10.38 10.53
C GLY A 161 -28.95 9.63 9.24
N GLY A 162 -27.90 8.80 9.27
CA GLY A 162 -27.52 7.92 8.18
C GLY A 162 -26.85 6.65 8.70
N MET A 163 -26.82 5.60 7.88
CA MET A 163 -26.07 4.37 8.16
C MET A 163 -25.31 3.93 6.90
N ILE A 164 -24.11 3.40 7.11
CA ILE A 164 -23.25 2.78 6.10
C ILE A 164 -22.94 1.34 6.51
#